data_AF-A0A554QSN0-F1
#
_entry.id   AF-A0A554QSN0-F1
#
_cell.length_a   1.000
_cell.length_b   1.000
_cell.length_c   1.000
_cell.angle_alpha   90.00
_cell.angle_beta   90.00
_cell.angle_gamma   90.00
#
_symmetry.space_group_name_H-M   'P 1'
#
loop_
_entity.id
_entity.type
_entity.pdbx_description
1 polymer ?
#
loop_
_entity_poly.entity_id
_entity_poly.type
_entity_poly.pdbx_seq_one_letter_code
_entity_poly.pdbx_strand_id
1 'polypeptide(L)'
;MAIPLSLGLPPKSSRGLLDGLLLGAPGEPRVVPASALLGAESAGRVVVLLDIDPTRLRADADASYEAVRFDLECTTEQIGDAIALRVPAPLAVYVDGGDEVLSPAESAALLCEGGRIPGLDSGRSPAEIADFLAVLAHESVGFVARAADADEVIGLLCGTMAALRGDDARAAILDPQPAKLAALIPEAQSALREVLLTIEVSDPSSVETALRAAGLS
;
A
#
# COMPACT_ATOMS: atom_id res chain seq x y z
N MET A 1 -20.84 31.39 29.35
CA MET A 1 -21.72 30.39 28.73
C MET A 1 -20.80 29.52 27.86
N ALA A 2 -20.39 28.35 28.36
CA ALA A 2 -19.37 27.51 27.73
C ALA A 2 -20.06 26.43 26.89
N ILE A 3 -19.71 26.35 25.61
CA ILE A 3 -20.16 25.30 24.69
C ILE A 3 -19.18 24.13 24.85
N PRO A 4 -19.63 22.91 25.23
CA PRO A 4 -18.74 21.77 25.23
C PRO A 4 -18.59 21.26 23.79
N LEU A 5 -17.38 21.33 23.25
CA LEU A 5 -16.99 20.62 22.03
C LEU A 5 -16.63 19.19 22.42
N SER A 6 -17.61 18.28 22.34
CA SER A 6 -17.36 16.85 22.33
C SER A 6 -17.67 16.31 20.93
N LEU A 7 -16.79 16.61 19.97
CA LEU A 7 -16.69 15.85 18.72
C LEU A 7 -15.97 14.55 19.04
N GLY A 8 -16.68 13.65 19.74
CA GLY A 8 -16.30 12.25 19.81
C GLY A 8 -16.54 11.63 18.44
N LEU A 9 -15.55 11.69 17.56
CA LEU A 9 -15.38 10.60 16.60
C LEU A 9 -15.30 9.33 17.47
N PRO A 10 -16.15 8.31 17.24
CA PRO A 10 -15.93 7.03 17.89
C PRO A 10 -14.50 6.61 17.51
N PRO A 11 -13.62 6.29 18.48
CA PRO A 11 -12.36 5.68 18.13
C PRO A 11 -12.70 4.45 17.30
N LYS A 12 -12.20 4.37 16.06
CA LYS A 12 -12.12 3.07 15.38
C LYS A 12 -11.41 2.18 16.40
N SER A 13 -12.08 1.17 16.91
CA SER A 13 -11.48 0.20 17.81
C SER A 13 -10.30 -0.40 17.05
N SER A 14 -9.07 0.05 17.30
CA SER A 14 -7.89 -0.44 16.61
C SER A 14 -7.77 -1.93 16.94
N ARG A 15 -8.04 -2.78 15.95
CA ARG A 15 -8.10 -4.24 16.14
C ARG A 15 -6.76 -4.95 16.02
N GLY A 16 -5.70 -4.25 15.67
CA GLY A 16 -4.37 -4.83 15.55
C GLY A 16 -3.48 -4.05 14.59
N LEU A 17 -2.24 -4.48 14.43
CA LEU A 17 -1.30 -3.91 13.46
C LEU A 17 -1.81 -4.09 12.03
N LEU A 18 -2.46 -5.23 11.75
CA LEU A 18 -2.81 -5.70 10.41
C LEU A 18 -4.17 -5.18 9.91
N ASP A 19 -4.91 -4.46 10.77
CA ASP A 19 -6.26 -3.97 10.46
C ASP A 19 -6.24 -3.00 9.27
N GLY A 20 -6.94 -3.36 8.20
CA GLY A 20 -6.96 -2.62 6.92
C GLY A 20 -5.65 -2.67 6.12
N LEU A 21 -4.64 -3.42 6.59
CA LEU A 21 -3.32 -3.47 5.97
C LEU A 21 -3.23 -4.53 4.87
N LEU A 22 -3.89 -5.69 5.02
CA LEU A 22 -3.90 -6.74 4.01
C LEU A 22 -5.12 -6.62 3.10
N LEU A 23 -4.90 -6.47 1.79
CA LEU A 23 -5.99 -6.47 0.81
C LEU A 23 -6.48 -7.89 0.51
N GLY A 24 -7.77 -8.02 0.18
CA GLY A 24 -8.40 -9.30 -0.16
C GLY A 24 -8.86 -10.16 1.02
N ALA A 25 -8.65 -9.72 2.27
CA ALA A 25 -9.25 -10.34 3.44
C ALA A 25 -10.79 -10.16 3.46
N PRO A 26 -11.57 -11.00 4.17
CA PRO A 26 -13.02 -10.86 4.24
C PRO A 26 -13.45 -9.47 4.75
N GLY A 27 -14.13 -8.70 3.90
CA GLY A 27 -14.58 -7.34 4.21
C GLY A 27 -13.62 -6.23 3.76
N GLU A 28 -12.41 -6.58 3.34
CA GLU A 28 -11.46 -5.64 2.72
C GLU A 28 -11.69 -5.53 1.21
N PRO A 29 -11.39 -4.36 0.60
CA PRO A 29 -11.40 -4.20 -0.84
C PRO A 29 -10.49 -5.24 -1.52
N ARG A 30 -10.95 -5.74 -2.67
CA ARG A 30 -10.14 -6.57 -3.56
C ARG A 30 -9.64 -5.74 -4.73
N VAL A 31 -8.49 -6.12 -5.30
CA VAL A 31 -8.00 -5.56 -6.56
C VAL A 31 -8.83 -6.16 -7.70
N VAL A 32 -9.40 -5.30 -8.55
CA VAL A 32 -10.19 -5.69 -9.72
C VAL A 32 -9.66 -4.96 -10.95
N PRO A 33 -9.35 -5.67 -12.06
CA PRO A 33 -9.00 -5.01 -13.32
C PRO A 33 -10.13 -4.09 -13.80
N ALA A 34 -9.77 -2.91 -14.29
CA ALA A 34 -10.70 -1.92 -14.83
C ALA A 34 -11.55 -2.52 -15.96
N SER A 35 -10.99 -3.37 -16.81
CA SER A 35 -11.72 -4.09 -17.86
C SER A 35 -12.86 -4.97 -17.33
N ALA A 36 -12.70 -5.56 -16.15
CA ALA A 36 -13.70 -6.44 -15.52
C ALA A 36 -14.85 -5.67 -14.85
N LEU A 37 -14.71 -4.34 -14.69
CA LEU A 37 -15.77 -3.48 -14.16
C LEU A 37 -16.72 -2.96 -15.23
N LEU A 38 -16.37 -3.09 -16.51
CA LEU A 38 -17.24 -2.69 -17.60
C LEU A 38 -18.50 -3.57 -17.63
N GLY A 39 -19.67 -2.93 -17.57
CA GLY A 39 -20.98 -3.61 -17.49
C GLY A 39 -21.22 -4.39 -16.20
N ALA A 40 -20.41 -4.19 -15.15
CA ALA A 40 -20.59 -4.89 -13.88
C ALA A 40 -21.71 -4.24 -13.04
N GLU A 41 -22.75 -5.02 -12.72
CA GLU A 41 -23.96 -4.53 -12.03
C GLU A 41 -23.69 -4.07 -10.57
N SER A 42 -22.68 -4.64 -9.89
CA SER A 42 -22.24 -4.20 -8.56
C SER A 42 -20.92 -4.88 -8.16
N ALA A 43 -19.81 -4.15 -8.12
CA ALA A 43 -18.52 -4.68 -7.67
C ALA A 43 -18.22 -4.38 -6.20
N GLY A 44 -19.00 -3.49 -5.56
CA GLY A 44 -18.78 -3.01 -4.19
C GLY A 44 -17.58 -2.07 -4.06
N ARG A 45 -16.95 -2.07 -2.88
CA ARG A 45 -15.71 -1.32 -2.61
C ARG A 45 -14.51 -2.08 -3.16
N VAL A 46 -13.75 -1.47 -4.06
CA VAL A 46 -12.66 -2.12 -4.80
C VAL A 46 -11.44 -1.22 -4.95
N VAL A 47 -10.27 -1.83 -5.06
CA VAL A 47 -9.09 -1.22 -5.66
C VAL A 47 -9.14 -1.51 -7.16
N VAL A 48 -8.99 -0.50 -8.00
CA VAL A 48 -9.12 -0.65 -9.46
C VAL A 48 -7.75 -0.71 -10.11
N LEU A 49 -7.36 -1.86 -10.66
CA LEU A 49 -6.15 -1.99 -11.47
C LEU A 49 -6.41 -1.46 -12.89
N LEU A 50 -5.69 -0.42 -13.29
CA LEU A 50 -5.84 0.22 -14.59
C LEU A 50 -5.15 -0.58 -15.71
N ASP A 51 -5.89 -1.52 -16.29
CA ASP A 51 -5.49 -2.29 -17.48
C ASP A 51 -6.09 -1.73 -18.79
N ILE A 52 -6.92 -0.68 -18.68
CA ILE A 52 -7.53 0.07 -19.78
C ILE A 52 -7.52 1.56 -19.46
N ASP A 53 -7.74 2.39 -20.49
CA ASP A 53 -7.94 3.84 -20.30
C ASP A 53 -9.11 4.12 -19.34
N PRO A 54 -8.90 4.85 -18.22
CA PRO A 54 -9.95 5.11 -17.24
C PRO A 54 -11.10 5.96 -17.79
N THR A 55 -10.94 6.65 -18.92
CA THR A 55 -12.05 7.34 -19.59
C THR A 55 -13.12 6.36 -20.08
N ARG A 56 -12.75 5.12 -20.42
CA ARG A 56 -13.71 4.06 -20.78
C ARG A 56 -14.58 3.68 -19.60
N LEU A 57 -13.99 3.54 -18.41
CA LEU A 57 -14.74 3.28 -17.18
C LEU A 57 -15.70 4.43 -16.84
N ARG A 58 -15.29 5.68 -17.07
CA ARG A 58 -16.17 6.84 -16.83
C ARG A 58 -17.34 6.94 -17.80
N ALA A 59 -17.15 6.45 -19.02
CA ALA A 59 -18.18 6.45 -20.04
C ALA A 59 -19.24 5.37 -19.81
N ASP A 60 -18.92 4.36 -19.00
CA ASP A 60 -19.82 3.28 -18.63
C ASP A 60 -20.74 3.73 -17.48
N ALA A 61 -22.00 4.03 -17.82
CA ALA A 61 -23.00 4.43 -16.84
C ALA A 61 -23.60 3.26 -16.07
N ASP A 62 -23.39 2.02 -16.53
CA ASP A 62 -23.96 0.81 -15.94
C ASP A 62 -23.03 0.21 -14.87
N ALA A 63 -21.73 0.53 -14.93
CA ALA A 63 -20.74 0.08 -13.95
C ALA A 63 -20.99 0.70 -12.56
N SER A 64 -21.30 -0.14 -11.57
CA SER A 64 -21.55 0.26 -10.19
C SER A 64 -20.45 -0.24 -9.25
N TYR A 65 -19.58 0.66 -8.78
CA TYR A 65 -18.50 0.37 -7.84
C TYR A 65 -18.06 1.62 -7.05
N GLU A 66 -17.43 1.41 -5.89
CA GLU A 66 -16.75 2.45 -5.13
C GLU A 66 -15.24 2.19 -5.18
N ALA A 67 -14.51 2.98 -5.97
CA ALA A 67 -13.05 2.92 -6.02
C ALA A 67 -12.45 3.54 -4.76
N VAL A 68 -11.79 2.72 -3.93
CA VAL A 68 -11.04 3.22 -2.77
C VAL A 68 -9.65 3.74 -3.17
N ARG A 69 -9.10 3.18 -4.25
CA ARG A 69 -7.81 3.51 -4.85
C ARG A 69 -7.75 2.97 -6.28
N PHE A 70 -6.95 3.60 -7.14
CA PHE A 70 -6.56 3.07 -8.43
C PHE A 70 -5.10 2.63 -8.38
N ASP A 71 -4.79 1.52 -9.05
CA ASP A 71 -3.44 1.01 -9.22
C ASP A 71 -3.07 1.09 -10.68
N LEU A 72 -1.87 1.60 -10.97
CA LEU A 72 -1.32 1.67 -12.32
C LEU A 72 0.04 1.00 -12.33
N GLU A 73 0.24 0.08 -13.27
CA GLU A 73 1.55 -0.47 -13.60
C GLU A 73 2.08 0.31 -14.81
N CYS A 74 3.29 0.83 -14.72
CA CYS A 74 3.91 1.58 -15.81
C CYS A 74 5.42 1.38 -15.85
N THR A 75 6.04 1.75 -16.96
CA THR A 75 7.50 1.80 -17.08
C THR A 75 8.05 3.12 -16.51
N THR A 76 9.38 3.21 -16.35
CA THR A 76 10.07 4.44 -15.93
C THR A 76 9.79 5.63 -16.88
N GLU A 77 9.68 5.38 -18.19
CA GLU A 77 9.35 6.41 -19.19
C GLU A 77 7.93 6.98 -19.03
N GLN A 78 7.03 6.22 -18.41
CA GLN A 78 5.61 6.56 -18.26
C GLN A 78 5.30 7.27 -16.94
N ILE A 79 6.29 7.50 -16.06
CA ILE A 79 6.08 8.17 -14.77
C ILE A 79 5.43 9.56 -14.96
N GLY A 80 5.86 10.32 -15.97
CA GLY A 80 5.27 11.63 -16.28
C GLY A 80 3.76 11.54 -16.61
N ASP A 81 3.37 10.53 -17.39
CA ASP A 81 1.97 10.28 -17.74
C ASP A 81 1.16 9.81 -16.53
N ALA A 82 1.74 8.95 -15.69
CA ALA A 82 1.14 8.52 -14.43
C ALA A 82 0.89 9.70 -13.47
N ILE A 83 1.83 10.64 -13.38
CA ILE A 83 1.68 11.88 -12.60
C ILE A 83 0.61 12.79 -13.21
N ALA A 84 0.48 12.84 -14.53
CA ALA A 84 -0.55 13.64 -15.20
C ALA A 84 -1.96 13.02 -15.09
N LEU A 85 -2.05 11.70 -14.94
CA LEU A 85 -3.31 10.96 -14.99
C LEU A 85 -4.29 11.40 -13.91
N ARG A 86 -5.48 11.86 -14.31
CA ARG A 86 -6.55 12.23 -13.37
C ARG A 86 -7.45 11.03 -13.18
N VAL A 87 -7.69 10.65 -11.92
CA VAL A 87 -8.61 9.60 -11.46
C VAL A 87 -9.40 10.10 -10.25
N PRO A 88 -10.62 9.60 -10.00
CA PRO A 88 -11.50 10.14 -8.95
C PRO A 88 -11.14 9.71 -7.51
N ALA A 89 -10.17 8.81 -7.34
CA ALA A 89 -9.65 8.34 -6.06
C ALA A 89 -8.11 8.36 -6.08
N PRO A 90 -7.41 8.16 -4.95
CA PRO A 90 -5.95 8.11 -4.92
C PRO A 90 -5.37 7.11 -5.94
N LEU A 91 -4.20 7.43 -6.49
CA LEU A 91 -3.51 6.63 -7.50
C LEU A 91 -2.20 6.08 -6.91
N ALA A 92 -2.12 4.77 -6.75
CA ALA A 92 -0.89 4.05 -6.54
C ALA A 92 -0.25 3.69 -7.88
N VAL A 93 1.07 3.86 -7.98
CA VAL A 93 1.82 3.61 -9.21
C VAL A 93 2.97 2.65 -8.93
N TYR A 94 2.90 1.48 -9.55
CA TYR A 94 3.95 0.47 -9.55
C TYR A 94 4.80 0.67 -10.80
N VAL A 95 6.05 1.06 -10.61
CA VAL A 95 6.99 1.27 -11.73
C VAL A 95 7.78 -0.03 -11.94
N ASP A 96 7.62 -0.63 -13.11
CA ASP A 96 8.48 -1.74 -13.53
C ASP A 96 9.90 -1.22 -13.71
N GLY A 97 10.86 -1.94 -13.13
CA GLY A 97 12.27 -1.56 -13.13
C GLY A 97 12.91 -1.62 -14.51
N GLY A 98 12.34 -2.39 -15.45
CA GLY A 98 12.81 -2.50 -16.83
C GLY A 98 14.33 -2.71 -16.98
N ASP A 99 14.87 -2.39 -18.15
CA ASP A 99 16.32 -2.22 -18.34
C ASP A 99 16.76 -0.88 -17.71
N GLU A 100 16.86 -0.89 -16.37
CA GLU A 100 17.43 0.08 -15.42
C GLU A 100 17.77 1.49 -15.95
N VAL A 101 16.77 2.39 -15.96
CA VAL A 101 17.00 3.85 -16.03
C VAL A 101 16.85 4.51 -14.66
N LEU A 102 15.93 4.03 -13.82
CA LEU A 102 15.68 4.55 -12.47
C LEU A 102 15.50 3.39 -11.48
N SER A 103 16.10 3.53 -10.30
CA SER A 103 15.85 2.65 -9.17
C SER A 103 14.42 2.80 -8.64
N PRO A 104 13.91 1.83 -7.86
CA PRO A 104 12.64 1.97 -7.15
C PRO A 104 12.57 3.22 -6.27
N ALA A 105 13.68 3.55 -5.59
CA ALA A 105 13.77 4.72 -4.72
C ALA A 105 13.65 6.05 -5.51
N GLU A 106 14.36 6.16 -6.64
CA GLU A 106 14.27 7.35 -7.50
C GLU A 106 12.87 7.50 -8.12
N SER A 107 12.27 6.38 -8.53
CA SER A 107 10.89 6.37 -9.04
C SER A 107 9.89 6.81 -7.96
N ALA A 108 10.06 6.35 -6.72
CA ALA A 108 9.24 6.75 -5.59
C ALA A 108 9.33 8.25 -5.31
N ALA A 109 10.53 8.82 -5.33
CA ALA A 109 10.74 10.25 -5.12
C ALA A 109 9.97 11.08 -6.16
N LEU A 110 10.08 10.73 -7.45
CA LEU A 110 9.34 11.42 -8.53
C LEU A 110 7.82 11.30 -8.37
N LEU A 111 7.34 10.14 -7.96
CA LEU A 111 5.91 9.91 -7.71
C LEU A 111 5.39 10.72 -6.52
N CYS A 112 6.13 10.77 -5.42
CA CYS A 112 5.82 11.59 -4.25
C CYS A 112 5.75 13.08 -4.59
N GLU A 113 6.74 13.61 -5.32
CA GLU A 113 6.74 14.99 -5.82
C GLU A 113 5.51 15.27 -6.71
N GLY A 114 5.08 14.28 -7.50
CA GLY A 114 3.87 14.32 -8.32
C GLY A 114 2.55 14.10 -7.56
N GLY A 115 2.59 13.94 -6.24
CA GLY A 115 1.42 13.68 -5.39
C GLY A 115 0.78 12.31 -5.60
N ARG A 116 1.58 11.31 -5.99
CA ARG A 116 1.18 9.92 -6.23
C ARG A 116 1.66 9.03 -5.10
N ILE A 117 0.95 7.92 -4.89
CA ILE A 117 1.32 6.89 -3.92
C ILE A 117 2.31 5.95 -4.61
N PRO A 118 3.56 5.81 -4.16
CA PRO A 118 4.47 4.85 -4.74
C PRO A 118 4.04 3.42 -4.42
N GLY A 119 4.12 2.55 -5.42
CA GLY A 119 3.90 1.12 -5.29
C GLY A 119 5.22 0.37 -5.33
N LEU A 120 5.45 -0.50 -4.35
CA LEU A 120 6.59 -1.41 -4.29
C LEU A 120 6.13 -2.82 -4.68
N ASP A 121 6.63 -3.34 -5.80
CA ASP A 121 6.30 -4.70 -6.21
C ASP A 121 7.05 -5.75 -5.37
N SER A 122 6.55 -6.99 -5.39
CA SER A 122 7.16 -8.13 -4.73
C SER A 122 8.49 -8.55 -5.37
N GLY A 123 9.30 -9.31 -4.65
CA GLY A 123 10.54 -9.88 -5.16
C GLY A 123 11.72 -8.91 -5.27
N ARG A 124 11.60 -7.72 -4.69
CA ARG A 124 12.69 -6.72 -4.62
C ARG A 124 13.77 -7.15 -3.64
N SER A 125 15.01 -6.79 -3.94
CA SER A 125 16.12 -7.10 -3.03
C SER A 125 16.02 -6.28 -1.74
N PRO A 126 16.54 -6.78 -0.59
CA PRO A 126 16.55 -6.01 0.66
C PRO A 126 17.26 -4.66 0.56
N ALA A 127 18.19 -4.50 -0.38
CA ALA A 127 18.84 -3.22 -0.64
C ALA A 127 17.89 -2.23 -1.33
N GLU A 128 17.21 -2.65 -2.40
CA GLU A 128 16.22 -1.82 -3.10
C GLU A 128 15.07 -1.41 -2.17
N ILE A 129 14.58 -2.33 -1.33
CA ILE A 129 13.52 -2.04 -0.36
C ILE A 129 14.03 -1.01 0.66
N ALA A 130 15.24 -1.17 1.20
CA ALA A 130 15.79 -0.24 2.18
C ALA A 130 15.99 1.17 1.60
N ASP A 131 16.51 1.28 0.36
CA ASP A 131 16.69 2.56 -0.33
C ASP A 131 15.33 3.23 -0.61
N PHE A 132 14.33 2.45 -1.03
CA PHE A 132 12.96 2.91 -1.22
C PHE A 132 12.34 3.43 0.09
N LEU A 133 12.50 2.69 1.20
CA LEU A 133 12.00 3.11 2.52
C LEU A 133 12.73 4.35 3.05
N ALA A 134 14.01 4.53 2.74
CA ALA A 134 14.78 5.70 3.15
C ALA A 134 14.24 6.99 2.52
N VAL A 135 13.77 6.93 1.27
CA VAL A 135 13.05 8.05 0.62
C VAL A 135 11.75 8.33 1.38
N LEU A 136 10.92 7.30 1.56
CA LEU A 136 9.57 7.48 2.10
C LEU A 136 9.49 7.85 3.58
N ALA A 137 10.52 7.53 4.37
CA ALA A 137 10.58 7.95 5.77
C ALA A 137 10.53 9.48 5.96
N HIS A 138 10.82 10.25 4.90
CA HIS A 138 10.79 11.71 4.91
C HIS A 138 9.63 12.30 4.11
N GLU A 139 8.84 11.47 3.43
CA GLU A 139 7.76 11.92 2.58
C GLU A 139 6.43 12.03 3.33
N SER A 140 5.56 12.91 2.84
CA SER A 140 4.21 13.10 3.39
C SER A 140 3.18 12.12 2.83
N VAL A 141 3.58 11.31 1.86
CA VAL A 141 2.74 10.31 1.19
C VAL A 141 3.24 8.92 1.60
N GLY A 142 2.33 8.07 2.06
CA GLY A 142 2.63 6.66 2.29
C GLY A 142 2.81 5.88 0.97
N PHE A 143 3.05 4.59 1.08
CA PHE A 143 3.22 3.67 -0.04
C PHE A 143 2.35 2.44 0.08
N VAL A 144 2.24 1.71 -1.01
CA VAL A 144 1.56 0.42 -1.08
C VAL A 144 2.58 -0.62 -1.53
N ALA A 145 2.41 -1.86 -1.09
CA ALA A 145 3.33 -2.93 -1.45
C ALA A 145 2.59 -4.17 -1.95
N ARG A 146 3.29 -4.98 -2.74
CA ARG A 146 2.93 -6.36 -3.04
C ARG A 146 3.91 -7.29 -2.35
N ALA A 147 3.41 -8.42 -1.87
CA ALA A 147 4.24 -9.47 -1.28
C ALA A 147 3.77 -10.84 -1.76
N ALA A 148 4.73 -11.72 -2.05
CA ALA A 148 4.50 -13.08 -2.50
C ALA A 148 3.99 -13.98 -1.37
N ASP A 149 4.49 -13.77 -0.15
CA ASP A 149 4.22 -14.60 1.01
C ASP A 149 4.33 -13.84 2.34
N ALA A 150 4.10 -14.55 3.45
CA ALA A 150 4.13 -13.98 4.78
C ALA A 150 5.54 -13.54 5.23
N ASP A 151 6.60 -14.17 4.74
CA ASP A 151 7.96 -13.80 5.12
C ASP A 151 8.32 -12.44 4.52
N GLU A 152 7.94 -12.21 3.25
CA GLU A 152 8.09 -10.91 2.60
C GLU A 152 7.24 -9.82 3.30
N VAL A 153 6.01 -10.15 3.71
CA VAL A 153 5.19 -9.23 4.53
C VAL A 153 5.90 -8.87 5.85
N ILE A 154 6.40 -9.84 6.60
CA ILE A 154 7.09 -9.59 7.88
C ILE A 154 8.36 -8.77 7.65
N GLY A 155 9.10 -9.06 6.58
CA GLY A 155 10.28 -8.30 6.17
C GLY A 155 9.94 -6.84 5.88
N LEU A 156 8.88 -6.58 5.10
CA LEU A 156 8.39 -5.23 4.80
C LEU A 156 7.97 -4.47 6.07
N LEU A 157 7.23 -5.11 6.98
CA LEU A 157 6.82 -4.51 8.24
C LEU A 157 8.03 -4.15 9.13
N CYS A 158 8.98 -5.08 9.27
CA CYS A 158 10.20 -4.87 10.05
C CYS A 158 11.07 -3.76 9.44
N GLY A 159 11.27 -3.80 8.12
CA GLY A 159 12.02 -2.78 7.38
C GLY A 159 11.39 -1.40 7.52
N THR A 160 10.07 -1.29 7.35
CA THR A 160 9.32 -0.03 7.49
C THR A 160 9.49 0.54 8.90
N MET A 161 9.31 -0.28 9.94
CA MET A 161 9.49 0.17 11.32
C MET A 161 10.93 0.60 11.62
N ALA A 162 11.93 -0.10 11.07
CA ALA A 162 13.32 0.29 11.21
C ALA A 162 13.60 1.64 10.52
N ALA A 163 13.12 1.83 9.29
CA ALA A 163 13.23 3.10 8.57
C ALA A 163 12.61 4.27 9.36
N LEU A 164 11.42 4.08 9.94
CA LEU A 164 10.76 5.10 10.77
C LEU A 164 11.52 5.44 12.07
N ARG A 165 12.39 4.55 12.55
CA ARG A 165 13.26 4.79 13.70
C ARG A 165 14.62 5.37 13.31
N GLY A 166 14.96 5.38 12.02
CA GLY A 166 16.31 5.64 11.54
C GLY A 166 17.29 4.49 11.83
N ASP A 167 16.78 3.28 12.07
CA ASP A 167 17.56 2.06 12.21
C ASP A 167 17.92 1.47 10.83
N ASP A 168 18.79 0.45 10.80
CA ASP A 168 19.16 -0.26 9.57
C ASP A 168 17.98 -1.11 9.04
N ALA A 169 17.23 -0.55 8.09
CA ALA A 169 16.10 -1.22 7.44
C ALA A 169 16.53 -2.48 6.69
N ARG A 170 17.70 -2.47 6.04
CA ARG A 170 18.21 -3.63 5.30
C ARG A 170 18.48 -4.80 6.24
N ALA A 171 19.11 -4.53 7.39
CA ALA A 171 19.33 -5.55 8.41
C ALA A 171 18.00 -6.08 8.97
N ALA A 172 17.02 -5.20 9.21
CA ALA A 172 15.69 -5.60 9.70
C ALA A 172 14.89 -6.46 8.70
N ILE A 173 15.12 -6.31 7.39
CA ILE A 173 14.54 -7.15 6.34
C ILE A 173 15.24 -8.50 6.26
N LEU A 174 16.56 -8.54 6.41
CA LEU A 174 17.37 -9.77 6.35
C LEU A 174 17.23 -10.66 7.60
N ASP A 175 16.97 -10.05 8.76
CA ASP A 175 16.71 -10.74 10.02
C ASP A 175 15.45 -10.17 10.70
N PRO A 176 14.24 -10.49 10.18
CA PRO A 176 13.00 -9.95 10.70
C PRO A 176 12.69 -10.46 12.11
N GLN A 177 12.25 -9.55 12.97
CA GLN A 177 11.96 -9.83 14.38
C GLN A 177 10.47 -9.55 14.68
N PRO A 178 9.54 -10.44 14.29
CA PRO A 178 8.09 -10.19 14.42
C PRO A 178 7.64 -9.95 15.86
N ALA A 179 8.35 -10.50 16.85
CA ALA A 179 8.09 -10.22 18.26
C ALA A 179 8.23 -8.72 18.61
N LYS A 180 9.12 -7.98 17.93
CA LYS A 180 9.25 -6.52 18.10
C LYS A 180 8.05 -5.76 17.52
N LEU A 181 7.46 -6.27 16.44
CA LEU A 181 6.25 -5.71 15.84
C LEU A 181 5.02 -5.97 16.72
N ALA A 182 4.90 -7.18 17.28
CA ALA A 182 3.83 -7.53 18.21
C ALA A 182 3.87 -6.69 19.50
N ALA A 183 5.05 -6.22 19.91
CA ALA A 183 5.25 -5.38 21.09
C ALA A 183 5.05 -3.88 20.83
N LEU A 184 4.65 -3.46 19.62
CA LEU A 184 4.46 -2.05 19.30
C LEU A 184 3.29 -1.43 20.09
N ILE A 185 3.53 -0.24 20.62
CA ILE A 185 2.48 0.61 21.19
C ILE A 185 1.53 1.10 20.08
N PRO A 186 0.26 1.42 20.39
CA PRO A 186 -0.74 1.82 19.38
C PRO A 186 -0.30 2.96 18.47
N GLU A 187 0.44 3.94 18.99
CA GLU A 187 0.96 5.08 18.25
C GLU A 187 1.96 4.65 17.18
N ALA A 188 2.84 3.71 17.50
CA ALA A 188 3.80 3.16 16.55
C ALA A 188 3.11 2.30 15.48
N GLN A 189 2.05 1.58 15.85
CA GLN A 189 1.22 0.86 14.87
C GLN A 189 0.49 1.84 13.93
N SER A 190 0.02 2.98 14.45
CA SER A 190 -0.60 4.04 13.62
C SER A 190 0.40 4.63 12.64
N ALA A 191 1.59 5.01 13.12
CA ALA A 191 2.64 5.54 12.26
C ALA A 191 3.04 4.57 11.15
N LEU A 192 3.11 3.26 11.46
CA LEU A 192 3.39 2.25 10.45
C LEU A 192 2.28 2.18 9.37
N ARG A 193 0.99 2.24 9.76
CA ARG A 193 -0.13 2.24 8.82
C ARG A 193 -0.31 3.54 8.04
N GLU A 194 0.19 4.66 8.56
CA GLU A 194 0.22 5.94 7.84
C GLU A 194 1.26 5.93 6.71
N VAL A 195 2.32 5.13 6.88
CA VAL A 195 3.43 5.03 5.92
C VAL A 195 3.24 3.86 4.97
N LEU A 196 2.97 2.65 5.47
CA LEU A 196 2.59 1.49 4.66
C LEU A 196 1.07 1.37 4.66
N LEU A 197 0.44 1.80 3.58
CA LEU A 197 -1.01 1.97 3.47
C LEU A 197 -1.73 0.63 3.30
N THR A 198 -1.19 -0.24 2.45
CA THR A 198 -1.71 -1.60 2.22
C THR A 198 -0.60 -2.52 1.69
N ILE A 199 -0.77 -3.82 1.91
CA ILE A 199 0.00 -4.89 1.28
C ILE A 199 -0.98 -5.81 0.53
N GLU A 200 -0.72 -5.98 -0.76
CA GLU A 200 -1.40 -6.93 -1.62
C GLU A 200 -0.69 -8.27 -1.58
N VAL A 201 -1.45 -9.35 -1.34
CA VAL A 201 -0.93 -10.72 -1.30
C VAL A 201 -1.83 -11.65 -2.09
N SER A 202 -1.25 -12.69 -2.69
CA SER A 202 -1.99 -13.64 -3.52
C SER A 202 -2.95 -14.52 -2.71
N ASP A 203 -2.58 -14.88 -1.48
CA ASP A 203 -3.41 -15.67 -0.56
C ASP A 203 -3.50 -14.99 0.82
N PRO A 204 -4.46 -14.05 0.99
CA PRO A 204 -4.61 -13.31 2.24
C PRO A 204 -4.91 -14.22 3.45
N SER A 205 -5.60 -15.35 3.24
CA SER A 205 -5.99 -16.24 4.34
C SER A 205 -4.80 -17.02 4.88
N SER A 206 -3.94 -17.51 3.98
CA SER A 206 -2.69 -18.18 4.34
C SER A 206 -1.73 -17.20 5.03
N VAL A 207 -1.57 -16.00 4.47
CA VAL A 207 -0.73 -14.94 5.07
C VAL A 207 -1.23 -14.56 6.46
N GLU A 208 -2.52 -14.27 6.64
CA GLU A 208 -3.06 -13.92 7.96
C GLU A 208 -2.81 -15.02 9.00
N THR A 209 -2.96 -16.28 8.60
CA THR A 209 -2.67 -17.43 9.47
C THR A 209 -1.20 -17.46 9.91
N ALA A 210 -0.28 -17.23 8.98
CA ALA A 210 1.16 -17.19 9.26
C ALA A 210 1.55 -16.00 10.14
N LEU A 211 1.01 -14.80 9.86
CA LEU A 211 1.25 -13.61 10.68
C LEU A 211 0.74 -13.80 12.11
N ARG A 212 -0.44 -14.42 12.27
CA ARG A 212 -0.98 -14.77 13.60
C ARG A 212 -0.09 -15.77 14.33
N ALA A 213 0.45 -16.76 13.63
CA ALA A 213 1.42 -17.71 14.21
C ALA A 213 2.72 -17.00 14.66
N ALA A 214 3.11 -15.92 13.98
CA ALA A 214 4.23 -15.05 14.36
C ALA A 214 3.90 -14.07 15.50
N GLY A 215 2.68 -14.09 16.03
CA GLY A 215 2.23 -13.22 17.12
C GLY A 215 1.70 -11.85 16.65
N LEU A 216 1.44 -11.68 15.36
CA LEU A 216 0.88 -10.45 14.80
C LEU A 216 -0.64 -10.58 14.65
N SER A 217 -1.36 -9.58 15.12
CA SER A 217 -2.81 -9.42 14.99
C SER A 217 -3.11 -7.99 14.65
#